data_AF-A0A2Z6MHI6-F1
#
_entry.id   AF-A0A2Z6MHI6-F1
#
_cell.length_a   1.000
_cell.length_b   1.000
_cell.length_c   1.000
_cell.angle_alpha   90.00
_cell.angle_beta   90.00
_cell.angle_gamma   90.00
#
_symmetry.space_group_name_H-M   'P 1'
#
loop_
_entity.id
_entity.type
_entity.pdbx_description
1 polymer ?
#
loop_
_entity_poly.entity_id
_entity_poly.type
_entity_poly.pdbx_seq_one_letter_code
_entity_poly.pdbx_strand_id
1 'polypeptide(L)'
;MATLADTFLADLDELSDNEAEIPADNGGDTADMDEDVDGELADLENLNYDDLDSVSKLQKTQRYIDVIQKVEEALQKDSDVSIQGVDLEDDPEYQLIVECNALSVDIENEIVIIHNFIRDKYRLKFPELESLVHHPIDYARVVKKIGNEMDLTLVDLEGLLPSAIIMVVSVTASTTTGKPLPEEVLNKTIEACDRALALDSAKKKVLDFVESRMGYIAPNVSAIVGSAVAAKLMGTAGGLSALAKMPACNVQLLGAKKKNLAGFSTATSQFHVGYIEQTEIFQTTPPSFRPRACRLLAAKSTLAARVDSIRGDPSGKTGRSLKDEIHKKN
;
A
#
# COMPACT_ATOMS: atom_id res chain seq x y z
N MET A 1 -23.67 10.04 47.60
CA MET A 1 -22.84 10.70 46.58
C MET A 1 -21.92 9.62 46.03
N ALA A 2 -22.25 9.06 44.87
CA ALA A 2 -21.36 8.12 44.18
C ALA A 2 -20.15 8.90 43.68
N THR A 3 -18.95 8.36 43.85
CA THR A 3 -17.72 9.04 43.43
C THR A 3 -17.49 8.83 41.94
N LEU A 4 -16.76 9.75 41.30
CA LEU A 4 -16.43 9.72 39.87
C LEU A 4 -15.71 8.41 39.48
N ALA A 5 -15.07 7.74 40.44
CA ALA A 5 -14.44 6.43 40.28
C ALA A 5 -15.46 5.28 40.22
N ASP A 6 -16.58 5.38 40.95
CA ASP A 6 -17.63 4.35 40.95
C ASP A 6 -18.43 4.37 39.64
N THR A 7 -18.57 5.55 39.03
CA THR A 7 -19.17 5.69 37.68
C THR A 7 -18.23 5.15 36.60
N PHE A 8 -16.91 5.28 36.80
CA PHE A 8 -15.89 4.78 35.89
C PHE A 8 -15.77 3.25 35.91
N LEU A 9 -15.99 2.63 37.06
CA LEU A 9 -16.02 1.16 37.20
C LEU A 9 -17.30 0.55 36.62
N ALA A 10 -18.45 1.22 36.78
CA ALA A 10 -19.69 0.78 36.16
C ALA A 10 -19.63 0.82 34.61
N ASP A 11 -18.98 1.85 34.05
CA ASP A 11 -18.75 1.96 32.60
C ASP A 11 -17.71 0.93 32.08
N LEU A 12 -16.83 0.41 32.96
CA LEU A 12 -15.87 -0.65 32.63
C LEU A 12 -16.52 -2.03 32.62
N ASP A 13 -17.45 -2.30 33.53
CA ASP A 13 -18.21 -3.56 33.56
C ASP A 13 -19.14 -3.68 32.34
N GLU A 14 -19.77 -2.58 31.89
CA GLU A 14 -20.61 -2.58 30.66
C GLU A 14 -19.83 -2.84 29.36
N LEU A 15 -18.51 -2.62 29.35
CA LEU A 15 -17.62 -2.93 28.21
C LEU A 15 -16.94 -4.30 28.32
N SER A 16 -16.88 -4.88 29.52
CA SER A 16 -16.31 -6.21 29.78
C SER A 16 -17.28 -7.33 29.42
N ASP A 17 -18.59 -7.11 29.54
CA ASP A 17 -19.62 -8.13 29.27
C ASP A 17 -19.79 -8.51 27.78
N ASN A 18 -18.99 -7.92 26.88
CA ASN A 18 -18.88 -8.31 25.48
C ASN A 18 -17.57 -9.04 25.13
N GLU A 19 -16.78 -9.46 26.13
CA GLU A 19 -15.76 -10.49 25.93
C GLU A 19 -16.46 -11.83 25.70
N ALA A 20 -16.72 -12.15 24.43
CA ALA A 20 -16.89 -13.55 24.05
C ALA A 20 -15.59 -14.29 24.39
N GLU A 21 -15.67 -15.20 25.37
CA GLU A 21 -14.61 -16.13 25.72
C GLU A 21 -14.03 -16.77 24.45
N ILE A 22 -12.73 -16.54 24.20
CA ILE A 22 -11.97 -17.31 23.22
C ILE A 22 -11.71 -18.67 23.89
N PRO A 23 -12.28 -19.80 23.42
CA PRO A 23 -11.97 -21.08 24.00
C PRO A 23 -10.52 -21.45 23.65
N ALA A 24 -9.76 -21.83 24.67
CA ALA A 24 -8.46 -22.44 24.52
C ALA A 24 -8.60 -23.77 23.77
N ASP A 25 -7.91 -23.85 22.64
CA ASP A 25 -7.39 -25.03 21.94
C ASP A 25 -8.26 -26.30 21.94
N ASN A 26 -8.87 -26.56 20.79
CA ASN A 26 -9.13 -27.93 20.35
C ASN A 26 -8.71 -28.02 18.88
N GLY A 27 -7.65 -28.78 18.62
CA GLY A 27 -7.09 -28.97 17.29
C GLY A 27 -8.13 -29.44 16.27
N GLY A 28 -8.25 -28.68 15.19
CA GLY A 28 -9.11 -28.97 14.04
C GLY A 28 -9.25 -27.74 13.15
N ASP A 29 -8.52 -27.75 12.03
CA ASP A 29 -8.72 -26.97 10.79
C ASP A 29 -8.91 -25.45 10.93
N THR A 30 -7.79 -24.73 11.09
CA THR A 30 -7.62 -23.34 10.59
C THR A 30 -6.33 -23.20 9.78
N ALA A 31 -5.91 -24.28 9.12
CA ALA A 31 -5.17 -24.18 7.87
C ALA A 31 -6.24 -24.18 6.78
N ASP A 32 -6.57 -23.01 6.23
CA ASP A 32 -7.27 -22.80 4.93
C ASP A 32 -7.86 -21.38 4.83
N MET A 33 -7.02 -20.36 5.08
CA MET A 33 -7.24 -19.03 4.51
C MET A 33 -5.98 -18.48 3.83
N ASP A 34 -5.03 -19.37 3.54
CA ASP A 34 -3.85 -19.10 2.70
C ASP A 34 -3.93 -19.82 1.33
N GLU A 35 -4.95 -20.66 1.05
CA GLU A 35 -5.01 -21.42 -0.22
C GLU A 35 -5.73 -20.71 -1.39
N ASP A 36 -6.51 -19.65 -1.17
CA ASP A 36 -7.27 -19.01 -2.26
C ASP A 36 -6.52 -17.87 -2.99
N VAL A 37 -5.35 -17.45 -2.51
CA VAL A 37 -4.46 -16.53 -3.25
C VAL A 37 -3.30 -17.28 -3.89
N ASP A 38 -2.78 -18.33 -3.25
CA ASP A 38 -1.80 -19.23 -3.87
C ASP A 38 -2.42 -20.12 -4.96
N GLY A 39 -3.72 -20.43 -4.89
CA GLY A 39 -4.40 -21.26 -5.90
C GLY A 39 -4.48 -20.64 -7.30
N GLU A 40 -4.65 -19.32 -7.42
CA GLU A 40 -4.57 -18.61 -8.72
C GLU A 40 -3.13 -18.20 -9.09
N LEU A 41 -2.20 -18.13 -8.12
CA LEU A 41 -0.78 -17.83 -8.35
C LEU A 41 0.06 -19.06 -8.73
N ALA A 42 -0.31 -20.26 -8.28
CA ALA A 42 0.40 -21.51 -8.58
C ALA A 42 0.35 -21.88 -10.07
N ASP A 43 -0.70 -21.46 -10.78
CA ASP A 43 -0.83 -21.67 -12.23
C ASP A 43 0.09 -20.75 -13.06
N LEU A 44 0.70 -19.73 -12.45
CA LEU A 44 1.65 -18.82 -13.10
C LEU A 44 3.10 -19.31 -13.06
N GLU A 45 3.44 -20.30 -12.22
CA GLU A 45 4.82 -20.78 -12.05
C GLU A 45 5.35 -21.60 -13.26
N ASN A 46 4.46 -22.07 -14.14
CA ASN A 46 4.83 -22.97 -15.25
C ASN A 46 4.84 -22.33 -16.64
N LEU A 47 4.69 -21.01 -16.73
CA LEU A 47 4.80 -20.32 -18.01
C LEU A 47 6.24 -19.91 -18.25
N ASN A 48 6.87 -20.60 -19.19
CA ASN A 48 8.20 -20.27 -19.72
C ASN A 48 8.14 -18.92 -20.46
N TYR A 49 8.09 -17.83 -19.72
CA TYR A 49 8.06 -16.47 -20.22
C TYR A 49 9.48 -15.99 -20.47
N ASP A 50 9.99 -16.22 -21.68
CA ASP A 50 11.31 -15.70 -22.07
C ASP A 50 11.26 -14.28 -22.64
N ASP A 51 10.05 -13.74 -22.81
CA ASP A 51 9.80 -12.44 -23.42
C ASP A 51 8.98 -11.52 -22.50
N LEU A 52 9.62 -10.45 -22.03
CA LEU A 52 9.06 -9.42 -21.14
C LEU A 52 7.82 -8.76 -21.76
N ASP A 53 7.78 -8.67 -23.09
CA ASP A 53 6.66 -8.10 -23.85
C ASP A 53 5.40 -8.95 -23.84
N SER A 54 5.53 -10.26 -23.57
CA SER A 54 4.37 -11.15 -23.42
C SER A 54 3.70 -10.99 -22.05
N VAL A 55 4.45 -10.46 -21.09
CA VAL A 55 4.11 -10.40 -19.66
C VAL A 55 3.68 -9.00 -19.23
N SER A 56 4.33 -7.96 -19.76
CA SER A 56 3.97 -6.55 -19.52
C SER A 56 3.32 -5.92 -20.77
N LYS A 57 2.01 -5.71 -20.70
CA LYS A 57 1.17 -5.19 -21.79
C LYS A 57 0.46 -3.88 -21.46
N LEU A 58 0.39 -3.48 -20.19
CA LEU A 58 -0.44 -2.35 -19.78
C LEU A 58 0.04 -1.06 -20.43
N GLN A 59 1.36 -0.82 -20.41
CA GLN A 59 1.97 0.39 -21.00
C GLN A 59 1.72 0.53 -22.50
N LYS A 60 1.44 -0.58 -23.21
CA LYS A 60 1.11 -0.59 -24.65
C LYS A 60 -0.39 -0.41 -24.93
N THR A 61 -1.22 -0.44 -23.89
CA THR A 61 -2.67 -0.35 -24.04
C THR A 61 -3.09 1.10 -24.25
N GLN A 62 -3.97 1.35 -25.21
CA GLN A 62 -4.49 2.69 -25.51
C GLN A 62 -5.09 3.36 -24.25
N ARG A 63 -5.82 2.59 -23.43
CA ARG A 63 -6.37 3.03 -22.15
C ARG A 63 -5.30 3.62 -21.22
N TYR A 64 -4.13 2.99 -21.10
CA TYR A 64 -3.06 3.50 -20.25
C TYR A 64 -2.53 4.84 -20.77
N ILE A 65 -2.26 4.91 -22.08
CA ILE A 65 -1.73 6.11 -22.73
C ILE A 65 -2.70 7.27 -22.58
N ASP A 66 -3.98 7.05 -22.88
CA ASP A 66 -5.02 8.07 -22.81
C ASP A 66 -5.22 8.61 -21.39
N VAL A 67 -5.27 7.72 -20.38
CA VAL A 67 -5.49 8.11 -18.98
C VAL A 67 -4.27 8.86 -18.45
N ILE A 68 -3.04 8.36 -18.67
CA ILE A 68 -1.83 9.04 -18.22
C ILE A 68 -1.67 10.41 -18.88
N GLN A 69 -1.98 10.53 -20.18
CA GLN A 69 -1.96 11.81 -20.87
C GLN A 69 -2.97 12.80 -20.28
N LYS A 70 -4.22 12.38 -20.05
CA LYS A 70 -5.24 13.22 -19.41
C LYS A 70 -4.83 13.66 -18.00
N VAL A 71 -4.21 12.77 -17.24
CA VAL A 71 -3.67 13.08 -15.89
C VAL A 71 -2.56 14.12 -15.98
N GLU A 72 -1.62 13.98 -16.90
CA GLU A 72 -0.54 14.97 -17.07
C GLU A 72 -1.07 16.33 -17.51
N GLU A 73 -2.04 16.37 -18.42
CA GLU A 73 -2.71 17.61 -18.83
C GLU A 73 -3.48 18.25 -17.67
N ALA A 74 -4.13 17.45 -16.83
CA ALA A 74 -4.88 17.92 -15.67
C ALA A 74 -3.98 18.38 -14.51
N LEU A 75 -2.78 17.81 -14.38
CA LEU A 75 -1.76 18.28 -13.43
C LEU A 75 -1.08 19.57 -13.87
N GLN A 76 -0.95 19.81 -15.18
CA GLN A 76 -0.38 21.06 -15.72
C GLN A 76 -1.37 22.23 -15.68
N LYS A 77 -2.66 21.93 -15.87
CA LYS A 77 -3.75 22.89 -15.64
C LYS A 77 -3.99 22.95 -14.13
N ASP A 78 -3.20 23.75 -13.43
CA ASP A 78 -3.47 24.16 -12.04
C ASP A 78 -4.84 24.88 -12.01
N SER A 79 -5.92 24.11 -11.98
CA SER A 79 -7.28 24.63 -12.01
C SER A 79 -7.83 24.68 -10.59
N ASP A 80 -7.85 25.91 -10.05
CA ASP A 80 -8.81 26.36 -9.05
C ASP A 80 -10.22 25.94 -9.51
N VAL A 81 -10.66 24.75 -9.08
CA VAL A 81 -12.04 24.32 -9.30
C VAL A 81 -12.89 24.96 -8.22
N SER A 82 -13.57 26.03 -8.63
CA SER A 82 -14.70 26.59 -7.91
C SER A 82 -15.77 25.51 -7.73
N ILE A 83 -16.12 25.26 -6.48
CA ILE A 83 -17.20 24.37 -6.03
C ILE A 83 -18.51 24.85 -6.66
N GLN A 84 -18.86 24.34 -7.83
CA GLN A 84 -20.21 24.47 -8.38
C GLN A 84 -20.87 23.10 -8.28
N GLY A 85 -21.93 23.05 -7.47
CA GLY A 85 -22.73 21.87 -7.22
C GLY A 85 -23.44 21.42 -8.50
N VAL A 86 -22.80 20.52 -9.23
CA VAL A 86 -23.37 19.76 -10.34
C VAL A 86 -23.30 18.28 -9.96
N ASP A 87 -24.31 17.52 -10.38
CA ASP A 87 -24.37 16.07 -10.18
C ASP A 87 -23.09 15.40 -10.72
N LEU A 88 -22.38 14.77 -9.79
CA LEU A 88 -20.97 14.40 -9.92
C LEU A 88 -20.71 13.09 -10.66
N GLU A 89 -21.72 12.26 -10.88
CA GLU A 89 -21.54 10.97 -11.57
C GLU A 89 -21.35 11.15 -13.09
N ASP A 90 -21.88 12.25 -13.64
CA ASP A 90 -21.70 12.66 -15.03
C ASP A 90 -20.55 13.67 -15.22
N ASP A 91 -19.85 14.04 -14.13
CA ASP A 91 -18.70 14.94 -14.22
C ASP A 91 -17.53 14.20 -14.91
N PRO A 92 -17.03 14.70 -16.05
CA PRO A 92 -15.87 14.11 -16.72
C PRO A 92 -14.64 14.01 -15.81
N GLU A 93 -14.49 14.89 -14.80
CA GLU A 93 -13.40 14.79 -13.82
C GLU A 93 -13.57 13.56 -12.91
N TYR A 94 -14.77 13.30 -12.42
CA TYR A 94 -15.04 12.13 -11.57
C TYR A 94 -14.83 10.82 -12.34
N GLN A 95 -15.24 10.77 -13.60
CA GLN A 95 -14.99 9.61 -14.47
C GLN A 95 -13.48 9.38 -14.65
N LEU A 96 -12.70 10.44 -14.87
CA LEU A 96 -11.24 10.33 -14.95
C LEU A 96 -10.62 9.81 -13.65
N ILE A 97 -11.13 10.23 -12.49
CA ILE A 97 -10.67 9.72 -11.18
C ILE A 97 -10.98 8.23 -11.00
N VAL A 98 -12.16 7.78 -11.40
CA VAL A 98 -12.52 6.36 -11.36
C VAL A 98 -11.61 5.55 -12.29
N GLU A 99 -11.34 6.05 -13.50
CA GLU A 99 -10.39 5.45 -14.44
C GLU A 99 -8.97 5.41 -13.86
N CYS A 100 -8.53 6.48 -13.19
CA CYS A 100 -7.24 6.58 -12.50
C CYS A 100 -7.07 5.53 -11.40
N ASN A 101 -8.11 5.34 -10.57
CA ASN A 101 -8.10 4.32 -9.52
C ASN A 101 -8.03 2.92 -10.11
N ALA A 102 -8.83 2.63 -11.14
CA ALA A 102 -8.78 1.34 -11.83
C ALA A 102 -7.41 1.11 -12.48
N LEU A 103 -6.83 2.12 -13.12
CA LEU A 103 -5.48 2.04 -13.69
C LEU A 103 -4.42 1.82 -12.61
N SER A 104 -4.57 2.41 -11.42
CA SER A 104 -3.63 2.22 -10.31
C SER A 104 -3.57 0.77 -9.85
N VAL A 105 -4.73 0.10 -9.78
CA VAL A 105 -4.81 -1.35 -9.47
C VAL A 105 -4.17 -2.17 -10.59
N ASP A 106 -4.45 -1.84 -11.85
CA ASP A 106 -3.85 -2.51 -13.01
C ASP A 106 -2.30 -2.38 -12.98
N ILE A 107 -1.78 -1.19 -12.63
CA ILE A 107 -0.34 -0.94 -12.48
C ILE A 107 0.26 -1.77 -11.34
N GLU A 108 -0.41 -1.87 -10.19
CA GLU A 108 0.07 -2.68 -9.05
C GLU A 108 0.20 -4.15 -9.43
N ASN A 109 -0.82 -4.71 -10.09
CA ASN A 109 -0.80 -6.09 -10.55
C ASN A 109 0.34 -6.33 -11.55
N GLU A 110 0.54 -5.41 -12.51
CA GLU A 110 1.63 -5.55 -13.47
C GLU A 110 3.02 -5.43 -12.82
N ILE A 111 3.20 -4.59 -11.80
CA ILE A 111 4.44 -4.52 -11.02
C ILE A 111 4.75 -5.87 -10.36
N VAL A 112 3.75 -6.57 -9.82
CA VAL A 112 3.93 -7.91 -9.22
C VAL A 112 4.37 -8.91 -10.27
N ILE A 113 3.73 -8.91 -11.45
CA ILE A 113 4.09 -9.81 -12.54
C ILE A 113 5.54 -9.54 -13.01
N ILE A 114 5.92 -8.26 -13.20
CA ILE A 114 7.29 -7.89 -13.58
C ILE A 114 8.28 -8.27 -12.48
N HIS A 115 7.93 -8.12 -11.20
CA HIS A 115 8.77 -8.53 -10.09
C HIS A 115 9.09 -10.02 -10.11
N ASN A 116 8.10 -10.87 -10.35
CA ASN A 116 8.30 -12.31 -10.50
C ASN A 116 9.25 -12.61 -11.68
N PHE A 117 9.08 -11.94 -12.82
CA PHE A 117 10.00 -12.07 -13.95
C PHE A 117 11.45 -11.66 -13.60
N ILE A 118 11.65 -10.51 -12.93
CA ILE A 118 12.98 -10.06 -12.50
C ILE A 118 13.59 -11.08 -11.55
N ARG A 119 12.82 -11.54 -10.56
CA ARG A 119 13.24 -12.53 -9.57
C ARG A 119 13.72 -13.80 -10.25
N ASP A 120 12.92 -14.38 -11.13
CA ASP A 120 13.21 -15.69 -11.73
C ASP A 120 14.48 -15.65 -12.58
N LYS A 121 14.71 -14.56 -13.32
CA LYS A 121 15.94 -14.36 -14.10
C LYS A 121 17.14 -14.08 -13.20
N TYR A 122 16.98 -13.25 -12.17
CA TYR A 122 18.08 -12.82 -11.30
C TYR A 122 18.48 -13.86 -10.24
N ARG A 123 17.61 -14.84 -9.97
CA ARG A 123 17.87 -15.97 -9.07
C ARG A 123 19.15 -16.75 -9.40
N LEU A 124 19.54 -16.82 -10.68
CA LEU A 124 20.78 -17.48 -11.11
C LEU A 124 22.05 -16.79 -10.58
N LYS A 125 21.97 -15.48 -10.34
CA LYS A 125 23.08 -14.67 -9.83
C LYS A 125 23.04 -14.49 -8.33
N PHE A 126 21.88 -14.20 -7.77
CA PHE A 126 21.76 -13.91 -6.35
C PHE A 126 20.44 -14.47 -5.79
N PRO A 127 20.37 -15.79 -5.58
CA PRO A 127 19.13 -16.46 -5.17
C PRO A 127 18.63 -16.00 -3.81
N GLU A 128 19.54 -15.62 -2.90
CA GLU A 128 19.17 -15.21 -1.55
C GLU A 128 18.48 -13.83 -1.52
N LEU A 129 18.64 -13.00 -2.56
CA LEU A 129 18.13 -11.62 -2.57
C LEU A 129 16.61 -11.55 -2.40
N GLU A 130 15.86 -12.51 -2.93
CA GLU A 130 14.40 -12.60 -2.78
C GLU A 130 13.97 -12.66 -1.31
N SER A 131 14.72 -13.42 -0.50
CA SER A 131 14.44 -13.57 0.94
C SER A 131 14.83 -12.34 1.75
N LEU A 132 15.71 -11.49 1.22
CA LEU A 132 16.23 -10.31 1.90
C LEU A 132 15.43 -9.05 1.60
N VAL A 133 14.94 -8.91 0.35
CA VAL A 133 14.22 -7.72 -0.13
C VAL A 133 12.87 -8.14 -0.69
N HIS A 134 11.83 -8.02 0.14
CA HIS A 134 10.47 -8.44 -0.21
C HIS A 134 9.68 -7.42 -1.04
N HIS A 135 10.04 -6.13 -0.99
CA HIS A 135 9.25 -5.10 -1.67
C HIS A 135 9.60 -5.05 -3.17
N PRO A 136 8.63 -5.22 -4.09
CA PRO A 136 8.90 -5.33 -5.54
C PRO A 136 9.75 -4.22 -6.14
N ILE A 137 9.44 -2.96 -5.79
CA ILE A 137 10.16 -1.80 -6.31
C ILE A 137 11.55 -1.67 -5.70
N ASP A 138 11.73 -2.03 -4.42
CA ASP A 138 13.06 -1.95 -3.79
C ASP A 138 13.96 -3.05 -4.34
N TYR A 139 13.40 -4.24 -4.56
CA TYR A 139 14.06 -5.35 -5.24
C TYR A 139 14.54 -4.93 -6.64
N ALA A 140 13.67 -4.33 -7.46
CA ALA A 140 14.04 -3.84 -8.79
C ALA A 140 15.17 -2.78 -8.75
N ARG A 141 15.13 -1.84 -7.79
CA ARG A 141 16.21 -0.84 -7.61
C ARG A 141 17.54 -1.49 -7.23
N VAL A 142 17.51 -2.46 -6.33
CA VAL A 142 18.71 -3.18 -5.85
C VAL A 142 19.28 -4.04 -6.97
N VAL A 143 18.46 -4.80 -7.68
CA VAL A 143 18.88 -5.60 -8.85
C VAL A 143 19.53 -4.71 -9.91
N LYS A 144 18.89 -3.58 -10.26
CA LYS A 144 19.44 -2.64 -11.23
C LYS A 144 20.77 -2.04 -10.78
N LYS A 145 20.92 -1.73 -9.48
CA LYS A 145 22.12 -1.10 -8.92
C LYS A 145 23.30 -2.09 -8.82
N ILE A 146 23.01 -3.34 -8.47
CA ILE A 146 24.01 -4.42 -8.39
C ILE A 146 24.42 -4.91 -9.79
N GLY A 147 23.46 -5.04 -10.71
CA GLY A 147 23.71 -5.47 -12.09
C GLY A 147 24.37 -6.84 -12.15
N ASN A 148 25.58 -6.93 -12.75
CA ASN A 148 26.40 -8.16 -12.79
C ASN A 148 27.62 -8.12 -11.85
N GLU A 149 27.74 -7.08 -11.02
CA GLU A 149 28.87 -6.95 -10.09
C GLU A 149 28.82 -8.05 -9.02
N MET A 150 29.97 -8.68 -8.76
CA MET A 150 30.11 -9.75 -7.77
C MET A 150 30.64 -9.21 -6.44
N ASP A 151 31.41 -8.11 -6.49
CA ASP A 151 31.87 -7.43 -5.30
C ASP A 151 30.91 -6.29 -4.90
N LEU A 152 30.03 -6.58 -3.95
CA LEU A 152 29.08 -5.57 -3.46
C LEU A 152 29.72 -4.40 -2.73
N THR A 153 31.01 -4.45 -2.36
CA THR A 153 31.69 -3.29 -1.76
C THR A 153 31.88 -2.15 -2.76
N LEU A 154 31.83 -2.46 -4.06
CA LEU A 154 31.92 -1.48 -5.15
C LEU A 154 30.56 -0.85 -5.48
N VAL A 155 29.47 -1.38 -4.93
CA VAL A 155 28.11 -0.96 -5.22
C VAL A 155 27.57 -0.12 -4.06
N ASP A 156 27.30 1.15 -4.34
CA ASP A 156 26.64 2.02 -3.38
C ASP A 156 25.13 1.70 -3.30
N LEU A 157 24.71 1.08 -2.20
CA LEU A 157 23.31 0.78 -1.88
C LEU A 157 22.70 1.77 -0.87
N GLU A 158 23.46 2.81 -0.48
CA GLU A 158 22.96 3.81 0.46
C GLU A 158 21.74 4.55 -0.11
N GLY A 159 20.75 4.80 0.75
CA GLY A 159 19.50 5.45 0.37
C GLY A 159 18.48 4.55 -0.34
N LEU A 160 18.86 3.35 -0.81
CA LEU A 160 17.90 2.36 -1.33
C LEU A 160 17.31 1.49 -0.23
N LEU A 161 18.14 1.07 0.72
CA LEU A 161 17.76 0.18 1.81
C LEU A 161 18.27 0.70 3.16
N PRO A 162 17.65 0.31 4.29
CA PRO A 162 18.21 0.55 5.62
C PRO A 162 19.59 -0.10 5.78
N SER A 163 20.51 0.52 6.53
CA SER A 163 21.88 0.05 6.72
C SER A 163 21.97 -1.40 7.23
N ALA A 164 21.02 -1.83 8.07
CA ALA A 164 20.94 -3.21 8.54
C ALA A 164 20.72 -4.21 7.39
N ILE A 165 19.84 -3.89 6.44
CA ILE A 165 19.59 -4.76 5.29
C ILE A 165 20.78 -4.74 4.34
N ILE A 166 21.41 -3.57 4.12
CA ILE A 166 22.62 -3.45 3.29
C ILE A 166 23.73 -4.37 3.82
N MET A 167 23.96 -4.40 5.14
CA MET A 167 24.95 -5.28 5.75
C MET A 167 24.64 -6.76 5.49
N VAL A 168 23.39 -7.18 5.72
CA VAL A 168 22.98 -8.58 5.49
C VAL A 168 23.13 -8.96 4.02
N VAL A 169 22.68 -8.11 3.08
CA VAL A 169 22.85 -8.33 1.64
C VAL A 169 24.33 -8.45 1.28
N SER A 170 25.20 -7.61 1.83
CA SER A 170 26.64 -7.65 1.56
C SER A 170 27.31 -8.92 2.07
N VAL A 171 26.97 -9.35 3.30
CA VAL A 171 27.49 -10.60 3.88
C VAL A 171 27.00 -11.81 3.07
N THR A 172 25.69 -11.87 2.77
CA THR A 172 25.12 -12.99 2.01
C THR A 172 25.67 -13.05 0.59
N ALA A 173 25.92 -11.90 -0.05
CA ALA A 173 26.55 -11.86 -1.37
C ALA A 173 27.98 -12.38 -1.36
N SER A 174 28.75 -12.14 -0.29
CA SER A 174 30.13 -12.66 -0.18
C SER A 174 30.18 -14.20 -0.11
N THR A 175 29.09 -14.83 0.32
CA THR A 175 28.95 -16.29 0.41
C THR A 175 27.98 -16.87 -0.62
N THR A 176 27.51 -16.06 -1.58
CA THR A 176 26.52 -16.52 -2.55
C THR A 176 27.13 -17.54 -3.51
N THR A 177 26.32 -18.50 -3.93
CA THR A 177 26.72 -19.56 -4.89
C THR A 177 26.39 -19.20 -6.34
N GLY A 178 25.77 -18.05 -6.56
CA GLY A 178 25.33 -17.62 -7.89
C GLY A 178 26.47 -17.25 -8.83
N LYS A 179 26.12 -17.13 -10.12
CA LYS A 179 27.07 -16.85 -11.20
C LYS A 179 26.67 -15.58 -11.95
N PRO A 180 27.62 -14.88 -12.58
CA PRO A 180 27.30 -13.76 -13.47
C PRO A 180 26.30 -14.18 -14.54
N LEU A 181 25.29 -13.33 -14.80
CA LEU A 181 24.30 -13.58 -15.84
C LEU A 181 24.91 -13.37 -17.22
N PRO A 182 24.48 -14.13 -18.24
CA PRO A 182 24.77 -13.79 -19.63
C PRO A 182 24.28 -12.38 -19.96
N GLU A 183 25.00 -11.65 -20.81
CA GLU A 183 24.66 -10.25 -21.16
C GLU A 183 23.24 -10.08 -21.69
N GLU A 184 22.76 -11.01 -22.51
CA GLU A 184 21.38 -10.99 -23.03
C GLU A 184 20.33 -11.09 -21.92
N VAL A 185 20.57 -11.95 -20.93
CA VAL A 185 19.65 -12.13 -19.79
C VAL A 185 19.72 -10.92 -18.88
N LEU A 186 20.93 -10.41 -18.60
CA LEU A 186 21.11 -9.21 -17.80
C LEU A 186 20.39 -8.01 -18.40
N ASN A 187 20.52 -7.79 -19.71
CA ASN A 187 19.87 -6.67 -20.40
C ASN A 187 18.34 -6.77 -20.28
N LYS A 188 17.76 -7.96 -20.49
CA LYS A 188 16.32 -8.19 -20.27
C LYS A 188 15.90 -7.95 -18.82
N THR A 189 16.70 -8.36 -17.84
CA THR A 189 16.43 -8.15 -16.42
C THR A 189 16.48 -6.66 -16.05
N ILE A 190 17.47 -5.92 -16.56
CA ILE A 190 17.59 -4.47 -16.33
C ILE A 190 16.43 -3.73 -17.00
N GLU A 191 16.06 -4.11 -18.22
CA GLU A 191 14.89 -3.55 -18.91
C GLU A 191 13.60 -3.77 -18.11
N ALA A 192 13.40 -4.97 -17.57
CA ALA A 192 12.28 -5.26 -16.68
C ALA A 192 12.28 -4.38 -15.42
N CYS A 193 13.46 -4.15 -14.82
CA CYS A 193 13.60 -3.22 -13.70
C CYS A 193 13.20 -1.79 -14.11
N ASP A 194 13.61 -1.32 -15.28
CA ASP A 194 13.26 0.00 -15.79
C ASP A 194 11.76 0.15 -16.03
N ARG A 195 11.10 -0.89 -16.56
CA ARG A 195 9.64 -0.90 -16.73
C ARG A 195 8.91 -0.84 -15.39
N ALA A 196 9.33 -1.62 -14.39
CA ALA A 196 8.75 -1.57 -13.04
C ALA A 196 8.89 -0.19 -12.40
N LEU A 197 10.05 0.46 -12.56
CA LEU A 197 10.30 1.81 -12.04
C LEU A 197 9.49 2.87 -12.79
N ALA A 198 9.33 2.72 -14.11
CA ALA A 198 8.47 3.60 -14.91
C ALA A 198 6.99 3.50 -14.46
N LEU A 199 6.50 2.27 -14.22
CA LEU A 199 5.16 2.04 -13.67
C LEU A 199 4.97 2.65 -12.28
N ASP A 200 5.95 2.49 -11.37
CA ASP A 200 5.93 3.14 -10.05
C ASP A 200 5.85 4.67 -10.16
N SER A 201 6.61 5.26 -11.09
CA SER A 201 6.57 6.70 -11.34
C SER A 201 5.23 7.17 -11.92
N ALA A 202 4.63 6.39 -12.83
CA ALA A 202 3.33 6.68 -13.40
C ALA A 202 2.22 6.59 -12.34
N LYS A 203 2.25 5.54 -11.50
CA LYS A 203 1.36 5.39 -10.35
C LYS A 203 1.45 6.59 -9.42
N LYS A 204 2.66 7.09 -9.15
CA LYS A 204 2.84 8.28 -8.33
C LYS A 204 2.14 9.51 -8.94
N LYS A 205 2.29 9.75 -10.25
CA LYS A 205 1.57 10.86 -10.94
C LYS A 205 0.05 10.73 -10.81
N VAL A 206 -0.47 9.51 -10.97
CA VAL A 206 -1.90 9.23 -10.82
C VAL A 206 -2.38 9.52 -9.40
N LEU A 207 -1.62 9.09 -8.39
CA LEU A 207 -1.92 9.37 -6.98
C LEU A 207 -1.86 10.87 -6.66
N ASP A 208 -0.86 11.59 -7.18
CA ASP A 208 -0.71 13.04 -6.99
C ASP A 208 -1.93 13.79 -7.59
N PHE A 209 -2.43 13.34 -8.75
CA PHE A 209 -3.66 13.87 -9.34
C PHE A 209 -4.89 13.59 -8.48
N VAL A 210 -5.08 12.34 -8.04
CA VAL A 210 -6.20 11.96 -7.18
C VAL A 210 -6.15 12.71 -5.84
N GLU A 211 -4.97 12.93 -5.28
CA GLU A 211 -4.76 13.73 -4.08
C GLU A 211 -5.25 15.18 -4.26
N SER A 212 -4.92 15.81 -5.39
CA SER A 212 -5.33 17.20 -5.68
C SER A 212 -6.85 17.38 -5.73
N ARG A 213 -7.59 16.33 -6.12
CA ARG A 213 -9.06 16.33 -6.22
C ARG A 213 -9.74 15.72 -5.00
N MET A 214 -8.98 15.26 -4.00
CA MET A 214 -9.54 14.47 -2.90
C MET A 214 -10.48 15.26 -1.99
N GLY A 215 -10.25 16.58 -1.83
CA GLY A 215 -11.13 17.46 -1.08
C GLY A 215 -12.54 17.59 -1.68
N TYR A 216 -12.71 17.23 -2.95
CA TYR A 216 -14.00 17.21 -3.63
C TYR A 216 -14.62 15.80 -3.64
N ILE A 217 -13.80 14.77 -3.87
CA ILE A 217 -14.27 13.37 -3.99
C ILE A 217 -14.65 12.78 -2.64
N ALA A 218 -13.76 12.92 -1.65
CA ALA A 218 -13.90 12.33 -0.33
C ALA A 218 -13.54 13.37 0.75
N PRO A 219 -14.35 14.44 0.90
CA PRO A 219 -14.08 15.52 1.85
C PRO A 219 -14.04 15.02 3.30
N ASN A 220 -14.87 14.02 3.66
CA ASN A 220 -14.93 13.54 5.04
C ASN A 220 -13.74 12.63 5.37
N VAL A 221 -13.34 11.73 4.48
CA VAL A 221 -12.13 10.90 4.67
C VAL A 221 -10.88 11.79 4.73
N SER A 222 -10.76 12.75 3.81
CA SER A 222 -9.64 13.70 3.77
C SER A 222 -9.52 14.52 5.04
N ALA A 223 -10.64 14.94 5.63
CA ALA A 223 -10.62 15.69 6.88
C ALA A 223 -9.98 14.89 8.03
N ILE A 224 -10.16 13.56 8.06
CA ILE A 224 -9.65 12.68 9.11
C ILE A 224 -8.17 12.35 8.88
N VAL A 225 -7.83 11.78 7.73
CA VAL A 225 -6.50 11.20 7.47
C VAL A 225 -5.57 12.09 6.63
N GLY A 226 -6.10 13.17 6.03
CA GLY A 226 -5.40 14.01 5.06
C GLY A 226 -5.53 13.49 3.63
N SER A 227 -5.42 14.39 2.65
CA SER A 227 -5.62 14.08 1.22
C SER A 227 -4.64 13.02 0.71
N ALA A 228 -3.35 13.12 1.05
CA ALA A 228 -2.33 12.15 0.64
C ALA A 228 -2.64 10.72 1.09
N VAL A 229 -3.02 10.55 2.36
CA VAL A 229 -3.35 9.23 2.92
C VAL A 229 -4.67 8.73 2.35
N ALA A 230 -5.67 9.61 2.20
CA ALA A 230 -6.94 9.26 1.59
C ALA A 230 -6.78 8.79 0.13
N ALA A 231 -5.91 9.44 -0.66
CA ALA A 231 -5.58 9.02 -2.03
C ALA A 231 -4.96 7.63 -2.07
N LYS A 232 -4.00 7.34 -1.17
CA LYS A 232 -3.41 6.00 -1.07
C LYS A 232 -4.42 4.94 -0.66
N LEU A 233 -5.25 5.22 0.35
CA LEU A 233 -6.30 4.30 0.79
C LEU A 233 -7.31 4.01 -0.33
N MET A 234 -7.74 5.04 -1.04
CA MET A 234 -8.67 4.92 -2.16
C MET A 234 -8.06 4.16 -3.34
N GLY A 235 -6.83 4.49 -3.74
CA GLY A 235 -6.15 3.83 -4.85
C GLY A 235 -5.94 2.35 -4.60
N THR A 236 -5.51 1.98 -3.38
CA THR A 236 -5.27 0.58 -3.00
C THR A 236 -6.57 -0.19 -2.78
N ALA A 237 -7.64 0.49 -2.34
CA ALA A 237 -8.95 -0.14 -2.21
C ALA A 237 -9.66 -0.35 -3.56
N GLY A 238 -9.20 0.28 -4.65
CA GLY A 238 -9.89 0.25 -5.95
C GLY A 238 -11.03 1.27 -6.07
N GLY A 239 -10.98 2.35 -5.31
CA GLY A 239 -11.94 3.46 -5.36
C GLY A 239 -12.79 3.63 -4.10
N LEU A 240 -13.56 4.72 -4.06
CA LEU A 240 -14.34 5.12 -2.88
C LEU A 240 -15.44 4.10 -2.51
N SER A 241 -16.13 3.54 -3.50
CA SER A 241 -17.20 2.55 -3.29
C SER A 241 -16.65 1.25 -2.67
N ALA A 242 -15.49 0.80 -3.15
CA ALA A 242 -14.81 -0.37 -2.58
C ALA A 242 -14.34 -0.08 -1.14
N LEU A 243 -13.72 1.08 -0.91
CA LEU A 243 -13.29 1.51 0.43
C LEU A 243 -14.45 1.59 1.44
N ALA A 244 -15.63 2.06 1.01
CA ALA A 244 -16.82 2.14 1.87
C ALA A 244 -17.38 0.77 2.30
N LYS A 245 -17.24 -0.25 1.42
CA LYS A 245 -17.66 -1.63 1.68
C LYS A 245 -16.66 -2.39 2.55
N MET A 246 -15.39 -1.99 2.56
CA MET A 246 -14.36 -2.65 3.37
C MET A 246 -14.65 -2.51 4.88
N PRO A 247 -14.44 -3.57 5.68
CA PRO A 247 -14.50 -3.47 7.13
C PRO A 247 -13.29 -2.70 7.67
N ALA A 248 -13.44 -2.09 8.85
CA ALA A 248 -12.42 -1.23 9.46
C ALA A 248 -11.08 -1.94 9.72
N CYS A 249 -11.11 -3.22 10.06
CA CYS A 249 -9.90 -4.04 10.24
C CYS A 249 -9.10 -4.18 8.93
N ASN A 250 -9.77 -4.31 7.78
CA ASN A 250 -9.08 -4.38 6.49
C ASN A 250 -8.53 -3.00 6.10
N VAL A 251 -9.29 -1.92 6.35
CA VAL A 251 -8.82 -0.55 6.11
C VAL A 251 -7.58 -0.23 6.95
N GLN A 252 -7.50 -0.75 8.17
CA GLN A 252 -6.32 -0.62 9.03
C GLN A 252 -5.06 -1.23 8.41
N LEU A 253 -5.21 -2.33 7.68
CA LEU A 253 -4.11 -3.08 7.08
C LEU A 253 -3.74 -2.58 5.66
N LEU A 254 -4.46 -1.60 5.11
CA LEU A 254 -4.16 -1.08 3.78
C LEU A 254 -2.76 -0.44 3.74
N GLY A 255 -1.96 -0.89 2.76
CA GLY A 255 -0.58 -0.46 2.59
C GLY A 255 0.40 -1.06 3.60
N ALA A 256 -0.04 -2.00 4.45
CA ALA A 256 0.80 -2.60 5.46
C ALA A 256 1.99 -3.33 4.81
N LYS A 257 3.19 -2.78 4.98
CA LYS A 257 4.42 -3.48 4.63
C LYS A 257 4.80 -4.41 5.78
N LYS A 258 5.02 -5.70 5.49
CA LYS A 258 5.60 -6.64 6.45
C LYS A 258 7.07 -6.23 6.67
N LYS A 259 7.34 -5.50 7.76
CA LYS A 259 8.72 -5.21 8.18
C LYS A 259 9.28 -6.44 8.89
N ASN A 260 9.78 -7.39 8.13
CA ASN A 260 10.68 -8.41 8.69
C ASN A 260 11.97 -7.69 9.06
N LEU A 261 12.14 -7.36 10.34
CA LEU A 261 13.41 -6.88 10.84
C LEU A 261 14.40 -8.04 10.74
N ALA A 262 15.41 -7.93 9.88
CA ALA A 262 16.52 -8.86 9.85
C ALA A 262 17.29 -8.72 11.18
N GLY A 263 16.97 -9.54 12.19
CA GLY A 263 17.58 -9.50 13.52
C GLY A 263 16.88 -10.38 14.55
N PHE A 264 17.65 -10.84 15.55
CA PHE A 264 17.30 -11.82 16.60
C PHE A 264 16.18 -11.42 17.58
N SER A 265 15.29 -10.49 17.24
CA SER A 265 14.23 -10.01 18.14
C SER A 265 12.85 -10.16 17.52
N THR A 266 12.20 -11.27 17.86
CA THR A 266 10.80 -11.58 17.53
C THR A 266 9.78 -10.66 18.23
N ALA A 267 10.20 -9.93 19.28
CA ALA A 267 9.30 -9.10 20.09
C ALA A 267 9.03 -7.69 19.53
N THR A 268 9.80 -7.22 18.53
CA THR A 268 9.68 -5.86 17.97
C THR A 268 9.35 -5.87 16.47
N SER A 269 9.17 -7.05 15.88
CA SER A 269 9.05 -7.26 14.43
C SER A 269 7.62 -7.16 13.87
N GLN A 270 6.61 -6.81 14.69
CA GLN A 270 5.19 -6.84 14.28
C GLN A 270 4.51 -5.47 14.33
N PHE A 271 5.14 -4.44 13.77
CA PHE A 271 4.40 -3.24 13.39
C PHE A 271 4.10 -3.33 11.90
N HIS A 272 2.90 -3.80 11.56
CA HIS A 272 2.31 -3.53 10.25
C HIS A 272 2.26 -2.00 10.11
N VAL A 273 3.11 -1.43 9.26
CA VAL A 273 3.09 0.00 8.97
C VAL A 273 2.32 0.15 7.66
N GLY A 274 1.03 0.46 7.77
CA GLY A 274 0.15 0.80 6.66
C GLY A 274 0.14 2.30 6.36
N TYR A 275 -0.89 2.72 5.63
CA TYR A 275 -1.06 4.13 5.29
C TYR A 275 -1.60 4.96 6.45
N ILE A 276 -2.38 4.37 7.37
CA ILE A 276 -2.94 5.08 8.53
C ILE A 276 -1.84 5.58 9.47
N GLU A 277 -0.74 4.84 9.58
CA GLU A 277 0.41 5.25 10.37
C GLU A 277 1.06 6.52 9.83
N GLN A 278 0.88 6.86 8.55
CA GLN A 278 1.41 8.09 7.93
C GLN A 278 0.59 9.33 8.28
N THR A 279 -0.56 9.16 8.95
CA THR A 279 -1.41 10.28 9.36
C THR A 279 -0.76 11.11 10.46
N GLU A 280 -1.01 12.42 10.45
CA GLU A 280 -0.51 13.34 11.46
C GLU A 280 -0.92 12.91 12.88
N ILE A 281 -2.19 12.53 13.05
CA ILE A 281 -2.74 12.10 14.36
C ILE A 281 -1.96 10.91 14.92
N PHE A 282 -1.64 9.91 14.09
CA PHE A 282 -0.87 8.74 14.53
C PHE A 282 0.56 9.14 14.92
N GLN A 283 1.20 9.99 14.13
CA GLN A 283 2.58 10.43 14.36
C GLN A 283 2.71 11.26 15.65
N THR A 284 1.72 12.11 15.96
CA THR A 284 1.69 12.89 17.20
C THR A 284 1.28 12.06 18.42
N THR A 285 0.71 10.87 18.23
CA THR A 285 0.26 10.01 19.34
C THR A 285 1.46 9.30 20.00
N PRO A 286 1.55 9.30 21.36
CA PRO A 286 2.59 8.58 22.08
C PRO A 286 2.61 7.07 21.76
N PRO A 287 3.78 6.40 21.74
CA PRO A 287 3.90 4.99 21.35
C PRO A 287 2.94 4.02 22.06
N SER A 288 2.62 4.27 23.33
CA SER A 288 1.69 3.45 24.12
C SER A 288 0.26 3.45 23.59
N PHE A 289 -0.18 4.55 22.96
CA PHE A 289 -1.55 4.72 22.47
C PHE A 289 -1.71 4.50 20.95
N ARG A 290 -0.60 4.37 20.22
CA ARG A 290 -0.59 4.17 18.76
C ARG A 290 -1.47 3.01 18.27
N PRO A 291 -1.48 1.81 18.89
CA PRO A 291 -2.36 0.74 18.44
C PRO A 291 -3.85 1.06 18.58
N ARG A 292 -4.23 1.81 19.63
CA ARG A 292 -5.61 2.29 19.82
C ARG A 292 -5.96 3.38 18.81
N ALA A 293 -5.06 4.35 18.60
CA ALA A 293 -5.24 5.42 17.63
C ALA A 293 -5.38 4.87 16.19
N CYS A 294 -4.57 3.89 15.80
CA CYS A 294 -4.65 3.26 14.48
C CYS A 294 -6.03 2.60 14.25
N ARG A 295 -6.52 1.80 15.21
CA ARG A 295 -7.86 1.19 15.14
C ARG A 295 -8.97 2.24 15.05
N LEU A 296 -8.87 3.32 15.83
CA LEU A 296 -9.86 4.38 15.84
C LEU A 296 -9.86 5.19 14.54
N LEU A 297 -8.68 5.52 14.01
CA LEU A 297 -8.51 6.17 12.71
C LEU A 297 -9.10 5.31 11.59
N ALA A 298 -8.82 4.00 11.57
CA ALA A 298 -9.38 3.08 10.58
C ALA A 298 -10.92 3.07 10.65
N ALA A 299 -11.49 2.85 11.84
CA ALA A 299 -12.94 2.80 12.02
C ALA A 299 -13.63 4.10 11.61
N LYS A 300 -13.09 5.26 12.01
CA LYS A 300 -13.66 6.56 11.68
C LYS A 300 -13.48 6.91 10.19
N SER A 301 -12.37 6.50 9.58
CA SER A 301 -12.16 6.64 8.14
C SER A 301 -13.12 5.77 7.33
N THR A 302 -13.40 4.53 7.76
CA THR A 302 -14.41 3.68 7.12
C THR A 302 -15.81 4.29 7.21
N LEU A 303 -16.18 4.86 8.36
CA LEU A 303 -17.46 5.57 8.50
C LEU A 303 -17.53 6.80 7.59
N ALA A 304 -16.47 7.60 7.54
CA ALA A 304 -16.38 8.74 6.65
C ALA A 304 -16.45 8.33 5.17
N ALA A 305 -15.78 7.23 4.78
CA ALA A 305 -15.82 6.71 3.42
C ALA A 305 -17.25 6.28 3.02
N ARG A 306 -18.01 5.72 3.96
CA ARG A 306 -19.43 5.39 3.73
C ARG A 306 -20.28 6.64 3.53
N VAL A 307 -20.05 7.68 4.33
CA VAL A 307 -20.74 8.98 4.18
C VAL A 307 -20.39 9.63 2.84
N ASP A 308 -19.11 9.63 2.46
CA ASP A 308 -18.64 10.16 1.17
C ASP A 308 -19.23 9.36 0.00
N SER A 309 -19.28 8.03 0.11
CA SER A 309 -19.83 7.15 -0.94
C SER A 309 -21.32 7.35 -1.20
N ILE A 310 -22.11 7.75 -0.20
CA ILE A 310 -23.54 8.10 -0.36
C ILE A 310 -23.77 9.60 -0.52
N ARG A 311 -22.69 10.40 -0.60
CA ARG A 311 -22.70 11.86 -0.75
C ARG A 311 -23.44 12.59 0.39
N GLY A 312 -23.34 12.07 1.61
CA GLY A 312 -24.11 12.57 2.76
C GLY A 312 -23.72 13.97 3.26
N ASP A 313 -22.44 14.36 3.12
CA ASP A 313 -21.96 15.69 3.55
C ASP A 313 -20.79 16.21 2.69
N PRO A 314 -21.07 17.01 1.64
CA PRO A 314 -20.03 17.55 0.77
C PRO A 314 -19.18 18.65 1.43
N SER A 315 -19.56 19.15 2.60
CA SER A 315 -18.83 20.22 3.30
C SER A 315 -17.67 19.69 4.18
N GLY A 316 -17.57 18.38 4.35
CA GLY A 316 -16.56 17.76 5.21
C GLY A 316 -16.76 18.02 6.70
N LYS A 317 -17.95 18.48 7.13
CA LYS A 317 -18.24 18.76 8.55
C LYS A 317 -18.29 17.48 9.36
N THR A 318 -18.86 16.43 8.79
CA THR A 318 -18.96 15.10 9.39
C THR A 318 -17.56 14.53 9.65
N GLY A 319 -16.67 14.59 8.66
CA GLY A 319 -15.27 14.19 8.80
C GLY A 319 -14.53 14.98 9.88
N ARG A 320 -14.75 16.30 9.97
CA ARG A 320 -14.19 17.13 11.05
C ARG A 320 -14.73 16.75 12.42
N SER A 321 -16.02 16.50 12.56
CA SER A 321 -16.62 16.02 13.82
C SER A 321 -16.04 14.67 14.23
N LEU A 322 -15.90 13.73 13.28
CA LEU A 322 -15.28 12.44 13.54
C LEU A 322 -13.80 12.59 13.93
N LYS A 323 -13.07 13.54 13.34
CA LYS A 323 -11.69 13.88 13.73
C LYS A 323 -11.62 14.41 15.16
N ASP A 324 -12.56 15.26 15.58
CA ASP A 324 -12.63 15.78 16.94
C ASP A 324 -12.92 14.67 17.96
N GLU A 325 -13.77 13.71 17.61
CA GLU A 325 -14.02 12.52 18.43
C GLU A 325 -12.76 11.66 18.62
N ILE A 326 -11.88 11.58 17.60
CA ILE A 326 -10.59 10.89 17.72
C ILE A 326 -9.71 11.60 18.74
N HIS A 327 -9.65 12.94 18.69
CA HIS A 327 -8.86 13.73 19.64
C HIS A 327 -9.38 13.66 21.07
N LYS A 328 -10.70 13.50 21.28
CA LYS A 328 -11.29 13.35 22.62
C LYS A 328 -11.05 11.98 23.25
N LYS A 329 -10.81 10.94 22.43
CA LYS A 329 -10.65 9.55 22.88
C LYS A 329 -9.18 9.11 22.99
N ASN A 330 -8.24 9.96 22.55
CA ASN A 330 -6.79 9.80 22.70
C ASN A 330 -6.30 10.61 23.90
#